data_AF-A0A1S8FKZ0-F1
#
_entry.id   AF-A0A1S8FKZ0-F1
#
_cell.length_a   1.000
_cell.length_b   1.000
_cell.length_c   1.000
_cell.angle_alpha   90.00
_cell.angle_beta   90.00
_cell.angle_gamma   90.00
#
_symmetry.space_group_name_H-M   'P 1'
#
loop_
_entity.id
_entity.type
_entity.pdbx_description
1 polymer ?
#
loop_
_entity_poly.entity_id
_entity_poly.type
_entity_poly.pdbx_seq_one_letter_code
_entity_poly.pdbx_strand_id
1 'polypeptide(L)'
;MNRSIAFSFSLALVALLSGCAGQPKPLLPFPAYSMEVNTAGETRIAEFAGLGPKVAAEMVEQRTKRRFTNCSDLGFRVRSLGAFNLEKLSEQGMRVNGESC
;
A
#
# COMPACT_ATOMS: atom_id res chain seq x y z
N MET A 1 -40.78 -33.95 -14.74
CA MET A 1 -39.92 -33.79 -13.55
C MET A 1 -39.83 -32.31 -13.23
N ASN A 2 -40.76 -31.77 -12.44
CA ASN A 2 -40.78 -30.35 -12.04
C ASN A 2 -40.93 -30.32 -10.52
N ARG A 3 -39.85 -29.95 -9.80
CA ARG A 3 -39.85 -29.88 -8.33
C ARG A 3 -40.26 -28.47 -7.91
N SER A 4 -41.37 -28.38 -7.17
CA SER A 4 -41.80 -27.20 -6.42
C SER A 4 -40.74 -26.85 -5.36
N ILE A 5 -40.35 -25.57 -5.27
CA ILE A 5 -39.60 -25.03 -4.13
C ILE A 5 -40.37 -23.82 -3.61
N ALA A 6 -40.89 -23.97 -2.40
CA ALA A 6 -41.58 -22.95 -1.64
C ALA A 6 -40.58 -21.90 -1.14
N PHE A 7 -40.84 -20.62 -1.40
CA PHE A 7 -40.14 -19.49 -0.80
C PHE A 7 -41.03 -18.88 0.29
N SER A 8 -40.84 -19.35 1.51
CA SER A 8 -41.37 -18.72 2.72
C SER A 8 -40.18 -18.39 3.60
N PHE A 9 -39.83 -17.12 3.78
CA PHE A 9 -39.10 -16.69 4.98
C PHE A 9 -39.35 -15.20 5.27
N SER A 10 -40.20 -15.03 6.28
CA SER A 10 -40.40 -13.93 7.21
C SER A 10 -39.84 -12.53 6.90
N LEU A 11 -40.78 -11.61 6.85
CA LEU A 11 -40.66 -10.20 7.22
C LEU A 11 -40.12 -10.10 8.67
N ALA A 12 -38.87 -9.66 8.84
CA ALA A 12 -38.35 -9.24 10.14
C ALA A 12 -38.14 -7.72 10.11
N LEU A 13 -39.17 -7.02 10.61
CA LEU A 13 -39.14 -5.63 11.02
C LEU A 13 -38.17 -5.49 12.21
N VAL A 14 -37.03 -4.80 12.04
CA VAL A 14 -36.18 -4.38 13.16
C VAL A 14 -36.28 -2.87 13.29
N ALA A 15 -36.93 -2.47 14.39
CA ALA A 15 -37.17 -1.09 14.78
C ALA A 15 -35.89 -0.41 15.33
N LEU A 16 -35.88 0.91 15.18
CA LEU A 16 -34.84 1.86 15.56
C LEU A 16 -34.41 1.78 17.03
N LEU A 17 -33.11 1.89 17.27
CA LEU A 17 -32.57 2.58 18.45
C LEU A 17 -31.41 3.50 18.05
N SER A 18 -31.54 4.73 18.51
CA SER A 18 -30.66 5.87 18.32
C SER A 18 -29.45 5.80 19.28
N GLY A 19 -28.27 6.23 18.79
CA GLY A 19 -27.23 6.83 19.64
C GLY A 19 -26.04 5.95 20.06
N CYS A 20 -24.97 5.96 19.27
CA CYS A 20 -23.65 6.54 19.61
C CYS A 20 -22.66 6.27 18.46
N ALA A 21 -21.96 7.31 18.04
CA ALA A 21 -21.09 7.34 16.87
C ALA A 21 -19.94 6.32 16.97
N GLY A 22 -19.79 5.55 15.90
CA GLY A 22 -18.69 4.61 15.71
C GLY A 22 -19.04 3.64 14.59
N GLN A 23 -19.34 4.14 13.39
CA GLN A 23 -19.41 3.25 12.23
C GLN A 23 -18.05 2.50 12.17
N PRO A 24 -18.02 1.16 12.17
CA PRO A 24 -16.79 0.47 11.81
C PRO A 24 -16.47 0.93 10.39
N LYS A 25 -15.41 1.72 10.23
CA LYS A 25 -14.87 2.09 8.92
C LYS A 25 -14.74 0.76 8.17
N PRO A 26 -15.47 0.52 7.07
CA PRO A 26 -15.35 -0.73 6.35
C PRO A 26 -13.87 -0.88 6.00
N LEU A 27 -13.26 -1.92 6.56
CA LEU A 27 -11.92 -2.38 6.21
C LEU A 27 -12.07 -3.01 4.83
N LEU A 28 -12.28 -2.16 3.81
CA LEU A 28 -12.01 -2.57 2.45
C LEU A 28 -10.59 -3.15 2.47
N PRO A 29 -10.34 -4.33 1.87
CA PRO A 29 -8.98 -4.77 1.66
C PRO A 29 -8.30 -3.63 0.89
N PHE A 30 -7.41 -2.91 1.57
CA PHE A 30 -6.56 -1.94 0.88
C PHE A 30 -5.88 -2.78 -0.20
N PRO A 31 -6.03 -2.45 -1.50
CA PRO A 31 -5.13 -3.04 -2.48
C PRO A 31 -3.74 -2.81 -1.90
N ALA A 32 -2.94 -3.87 -1.76
CA ALA A 32 -1.58 -3.78 -1.22
C ALA A 32 -0.86 -2.74 -2.08
N TYR A 33 -0.87 -1.48 -1.63
CA TYR A 33 -0.65 -0.36 -2.53
C TYR A 33 0.85 -0.27 -2.64
N SER A 34 1.37 -0.95 -3.65
CA SER A 34 2.79 -0.94 -3.94
C SER A 34 3.24 0.52 -4.03
N MET A 35 4.41 0.78 -3.46
CA MET A 35 5.05 2.08 -3.59
C MET A 35 5.98 2.03 -4.79
N GLU A 36 5.57 2.70 -5.86
CA GLU A 36 6.44 2.93 -7.00
C GLU A 36 7.44 4.05 -6.68
N VAL A 37 8.72 3.70 -6.56
CA VAL A 37 9.80 4.62 -6.15
C VAL A 37 9.95 5.81 -7.11
N ASN A 38 9.69 5.61 -8.40
CA ASN A 38 9.84 6.66 -9.39
C ASN A 38 8.69 7.68 -9.40
N THR A 39 7.60 7.47 -8.64
CA THR A 39 6.43 8.36 -8.60
C THR A 39 5.95 8.72 -7.20
N ALA A 40 6.30 7.95 -6.17
CA ALA A 40 5.86 8.19 -4.80
C ALA A 40 6.29 9.57 -4.27
N GLY A 41 5.42 10.27 -3.55
CA GLY A 41 5.78 11.51 -2.87
C GLY A 41 6.80 11.29 -1.75
N GLU A 42 7.56 12.32 -1.41
CA GLU A 42 8.62 12.25 -0.38
C GLU A 42 8.09 11.77 0.98
N THR A 43 6.96 12.33 1.45
CA THR A 43 6.30 11.92 2.69
C THR A 43 5.94 10.43 2.69
N ARG A 44 5.38 9.93 1.57
CA ARG A 44 5.05 8.51 1.42
C ARG A 44 6.29 7.62 1.47
N ILE A 45 7.40 8.06 0.88
CA ILE A 45 8.68 7.35 0.96
C ILE A 45 9.19 7.31 2.40
N ALA A 46 9.13 8.42 3.12
CA ALA A 46 9.61 8.51 4.50
C ALA A 46 8.82 7.61 5.47
N GLU A 47 7.50 7.54 5.30
CA GLU A 47 6.61 6.75 6.17
C GLU A 47 6.67 5.24 5.86
N PHE A 48 6.98 4.87 4.63
CA PHE A 48 7.03 3.48 4.23
C PHE A 48 8.14 2.74 4.95
N ALA A 49 7.79 1.63 5.59
CA ALA A 49 8.75 0.74 6.25
C ALA A 49 9.69 1.42 7.26
N GLY A 50 9.38 2.63 7.73
CA GLY A 50 10.27 3.43 8.57
C GLY A 50 11.56 3.90 7.86
N LEU A 51 11.57 4.07 6.53
CA LEU A 51 12.72 4.56 5.77
C LEU A 51 13.19 5.95 6.26
N GLY A 52 12.25 6.79 6.66
CA GLY A 52 12.51 8.10 7.26
C GLY A 52 12.89 9.19 6.24
N PRO A 53 12.97 10.45 6.70
CA PRO A 53 13.11 11.62 5.83
C PRO A 53 14.43 11.66 5.08
N LYS A 54 15.52 11.13 5.67
CA LYS A 54 16.83 11.11 5.03
C LYS A 54 16.84 10.27 3.76
N VAL A 55 16.29 9.06 3.83
CA VAL A 55 16.21 8.16 2.67
C VAL A 55 15.26 8.74 1.62
N ALA A 56 14.13 9.29 2.05
CA ALA A 56 13.17 9.92 1.15
C ALA A 56 13.77 11.08 0.35
N ALA A 57 14.47 12.00 1.02
CA ALA A 57 15.13 13.13 0.38
C ALA A 57 16.18 12.67 -0.64
N GLU A 58 17.03 11.69 -0.28
CA GLU A 58 18.06 11.15 -1.19
C GLU A 58 17.43 10.45 -2.41
N MET A 59 16.34 9.69 -2.23
CA MET A 59 15.60 9.06 -3.33
C MET A 59 15.01 10.09 -4.29
N VAL A 60 14.41 11.17 -3.76
CA VAL A 60 13.88 12.26 -4.57
C VAL A 60 14.99 13.00 -5.32
N GLU A 61 16.11 13.32 -4.65
CA GLU A 61 17.26 13.97 -5.27
C GLU A 61 17.89 13.12 -6.39
N GLN A 62 17.95 11.80 -6.20
CA GLN A 62 18.50 10.92 -7.22
C GLN A 62 17.54 10.80 -8.42
N ARG A 63 16.24 10.60 -8.19
CA ARG A 63 15.30 10.43 -9.32
C ARG A 63 15.07 11.71 -10.12
N THR A 64 15.29 12.90 -9.55
CA THR A 64 15.27 14.17 -10.30
C THR A 64 16.42 14.27 -11.29
N LYS A 65 17.59 13.69 -10.97
CA LYS A 65 18.73 13.59 -11.91
C LYS A 65 18.46 12.58 -13.02
N ARG A 66 18.00 11.39 -12.64
CA ARG A 66 17.63 10.30 -13.56
C ARG A 66 16.72 9.30 -12.83
N ARG A 67 15.63 8.89 -13.47
CA ARG A 67 14.75 7.83 -12.94
C ARG A 67 15.53 6.54 -12.66
N PHE A 68 15.13 5.81 -11.63
CA PHE A 68 15.72 4.51 -11.33
C PHE A 68 15.29 3.49 -12.38
N THR A 69 16.26 2.73 -12.87
CA THR A 69 16.03 1.71 -13.90
C THR A 69 15.56 0.39 -13.30
N ASN A 70 16.15 -0.01 -12.17
CA ASN A 70 15.83 -1.21 -11.44
C ASN A 70 16.27 -1.06 -9.97
N CYS A 71 16.07 -2.12 -9.19
CA CYS A 71 16.41 -2.16 -7.76
C CYS A 71 17.90 -2.07 -7.45
N SER A 72 18.76 -2.57 -8.34
CA SER A 72 20.22 -2.44 -8.19
C SER A 72 20.67 -0.98 -8.36
N ASP A 73 20.14 -0.28 -9.37
CA ASP A 73 20.38 1.16 -9.60
C ASP A 73 19.87 2.00 -8.41
N LEU A 74 18.73 1.63 -7.82
CA LEU A 74 18.23 2.25 -6.59
C LEU A 74 19.21 2.07 -5.42
N GLY A 75 19.60 0.82 -5.11
CA GLY A 75 20.51 0.51 -4.00
C GLY A 75 21.91 1.10 -4.18
N PHE A 76 22.40 1.20 -5.40
CA PHE A 76 23.70 1.80 -5.71
C PHE A 76 23.71 3.32 -5.51
N ARG A 77 22.61 3.99 -5.87
CA ARG A 77 22.55 5.47 -5.90
C ARG A 77 22.06 6.09 -4.60
N VAL A 78 21.30 5.35 -3.80
CA VAL A 78 20.76 5.83 -2.52
C VAL A 78 21.54 5.16 -1.40
N ARG A 79 22.66 5.76 -1.01
CA ARG A 79 23.60 5.17 -0.05
C ARG A 79 22.96 4.95 1.31
N SER A 80 22.07 5.85 1.73
CA SER A 80 21.36 5.72 3.03
C SER A 80 20.39 4.54 3.06
N LEU A 81 19.99 4.00 1.90
CA LEU A 81 19.12 2.83 1.81
C LEU A 81 19.86 1.53 2.17
N GLY A 82 21.20 1.52 2.14
CA GLY A 82 22.02 0.35 2.47
C GLY A 82 21.89 -0.16 3.91
N ALA A 83 21.29 0.62 4.81
CA ALA A 83 20.92 0.16 6.16
C ALA A 83 19.66 -0.72 6.18
N PHE A 84 18.90 -0.75 5.07
CA PHE A 84 17.68 -1.53 4.91
C PHE A 84 17.91 -2.73 3.99
N ASN A 85 17.08 -3.75 4.15
CA ASN A 85 17.07 -4.88 3.24
C ASN A 85 16.04 -4.61 2.11
N LEU A 86 16.55 -4.48 0.87
CA LEU A 86 15.72 -4.22 -0.32
C LEU A 86 14.67 -5.31 -0.59
N GLU A 87 15.00 -6.57 -0.33
CA GLU A 87 14.09 -7.71 -0.49
C GLU A 87 12.90 -7.57 0.46
N LYS A 88 13.17 -7.24 1.74
CA LYS A 88 12.10 -6.97 2.72
C LYS A 88 11.24 -5.77 2.36
N LEU A 89 11.84 -4.71 1.81
CA LEU A 89 11.08 -3.55 1.35
C LEU A 89 10.17 -3.89 0.17
N SER A 90 10.62 -4.79 -0.70
CA SER A 90 9.84 -5.27 -1.85
C SER A 90 8.71 -6.21 -1.47
N GLU A 91 8.93 -7.08 -0.48
CA GLU A 91 7.88 -7.87 0.18
C GLU A 91 6.80 -6.95 0.77
N GLN A 92 7.20 -5.79 1.30
CA GLN A 92 6.30 -4.75 1.80
C GLN A 92 5.67 -3.89 0.68
N GLY A 93 5.98 -4.18 -0.58
CA GLY A 93 5.36 -3.56 -1.74
C GLY A 93 6.17 -2.43 -2.38
N MET A 94 7.43 -2.20 -2.01
CA MET A 94 8.29 -1.29 -2.76
C MET A 94 8.54 -1.85 -4.17
N ARG A 95 8.44 -0.99 -5.19
CA ARG A 95 8.63 -1.36 -6.60
C ARG A 95 9.44 -0.31 -7.33
N VAL A 96 10.17 -0.75 -8.35
CA VAL A 96 10.82 0.11 -9.33
C VAL A 96 10.32 -0.27 -10.71
N ASN A 97 9.61 0.64 -11.37
CA ASN A 97 8.95 0.38 -12.65
C ASN A 97 8.01 -0.85 -12.61
N GLY A 98 7.35 -1.07 -11.47
CA GLY A 98 6.48 -2.23 -11.22
C GLY A 98 7.21 -3.53 -10.83
N GLU A 99 8.54 -3.57 -10.88
CA GLU A 99 9.34 -4.74 -10.54
C GLU A 99 9.62 -4.82 -9.03
N SER A 100 9.63 -6.04 -8.50
CA SER A 100 10.09 -6.33 -7.14
C SER A 100 11.61 -6.17 -7.02
N CYS A 101 12.03 -5.62 -5.89
CA CYS A 101 13.37 -5.78 -5.34
C CYS A 101 13.42 -7.00 -4.40
#